data_AF-A0A3D3HVS6-F1
#
_entry.id   AF-A0A3D3HVS6-F1
#
_cell.length_a   1.000
_cell.length_b   1.000
_cell.length_c   1.000
_cell.angle_alpha   90.00
_cell.angle_beta   90.00
_cell.angle_gamma   90.00
#
_symmetry.space_group_name_H-M   'P 1'
#
loop_
_entity.id
_entity.type
_entity.pdbx_description
1 polymer ?
#
loop_
_entity_poly.entity_id
_entity_poly.type
_entity_poly.pdbx_seq_one_letter_code
_entity_poly.pdbx_strand_id
1 'polypeptide(L)'
;MLIRILTTVASAMTIGFGIWHFFVPRIWRWSSYIDPKATELVRAIQAINIFFSLSLVLIGLMNIILIWSSESNRFSILIVLSVSIVLWVTRSLLQIAYPQGSINPFLRYGMLLTFLLVALLYLGSLVLVAANNVIL
;
A
#
# COMPACT_ATOMS: atom_id res chain seq x y z
N MET A 1 -19.23 -8.04 -9.70
CA MET A 1 -18.91 -8.63 -8.37
C MET A 1 -17.41 -8.85 -8.17
N LEU A 2 -16.71 -9.58 -9.05
CA LEU A 2 -15.27 -9.87 -8.91
C LEU A 2 -14.40 -8.60 -8.71
N ILE A 3 -14.59 -7.56 -9.53
CA ILE A 3 -13.84 -6.29 -9.41
C ILE A 3 -13.95 -5.69 -8.00
N ARG A 4 -15.17 -5.64 -7.44
CA ARG A 4 -15.42 -5.11 -6.09
C ARG A 4 -14.68 -5.93 -5.03
N ILE A 5 -14.67 -7.26 -5.16
CA ILE A 5 -13.95 -8.15 -4.24
C ILE A 5 -12.44 -7.90 -4.32
N LEU A 6 -11.85 -7.93 -5.52
CA LEU A 6 -10.42 -7.71 -5.73
C LEU A 6 -9.96 -6.35 -5.17
N THR A 7 -10.66 -5.27 -5.54
CA THR A 7 -10.35 -3.92 -5.06
C THR A 7 -10.49 -3.81 -3.55
N THR A 8 -11.55 -4.39 -2.98
CA THR A 8 -11.82 -4.27 -1.54
C THR A 8 -10.79 -5.03 -0.71
N VAL A 9 -10.42 -6.25 -1.12
CA VAL A 9 -9.38 -7.04 -0.43
C VAL A 9 -8.03 -6.33 -0.51
N ALA A 10 -7.62 -5.88 -1.71
CA ALA A 10 -6.37 -5.13 -1.88
C ALA A 10 -6.34 -3.84 -1.04
N SER A 11 -7.48 -3.16 -0.95
CA SER A 11 -7.63 -1.92 -0.18
C SER A 11 -7.63 -2.16 1.32
N ALA A 12 -8.26 -3.23 1.81
CA ALA A 12 -8.19 -3.62 3.21
C ALA A 12 -6.75 -3.95 3.63
N MET A 13 -6.01 -4.67 2.77
CA MET A 13 -4.58 -4.91 3.00
C MET A 13 -3.77 -3.61 3.00
N THR A 14 -4.05 -2.69 2.07
CA THR A 14 -3.39 -1.38 1.99
C THR A 14 -3.64 -0.54 3.24
N ILE A 15 -4.88 -0.48 3.72
CA ILE A 15 -5.25 0.17 4.98
C ILE A 15 -4.52 -0.50 6.15
N GLY A 16 -4.51 -1.84 6.19
CA GLY A 16 -3.79 -2.60 7.21
C GLY A 16 -2.31 -2.25 7.28
N PHE A 17 -1.63 -2.12 6.13
CA PHE A 17 -0.24 -1.66 6.09
C PHE A 17 -0.08 -0.21 6.53
N GLY A 18 -0.99 0.69 6.12
CA GLY A 18 -1.01 2.07 6.61
C GLY A 18 -1.12 2.14 8.12
N ILE A 19 -2.07 1.41 8.71
CA ILE A 19 -2.25 1.32 10.16
C ILE A 19 -0.99 0.75 10.83
N TRP A 20 -0.45 -0.36 10.32
CA TRP A 20 0.75 -1.00 10.84
C TRP A 20 1.94 -0.02 10.86
N HIS A 21 2.14 0.74 9.79
CA HIS A 21 3.27 1.67 9.67
C HIS A 21 3.29 2.76 10.75
N PHE A 22 2.16 3.19 11.31
CA PHE A 22 2.16 4.12 12.45
C PHE A 22 2.92 3.58 13.67
N PHE A 23 2.97 2.25 13.84
CA PHE A 23 3.57 1.61 15.02
C PHE A 23 4.96 1.02 14.76
N VAL A 24 5.31 0.75 13.50
CA VAL A 24 6.60 0.14 13.11
C VAL A 24 7.81 0.84 13.74
N PRO A 25 7.96 2.18 13.70
CA PRO A 25 9.14 2.83 14.27
C PRO A 25 9.35 2.53 15.76
N ARG A 26 8.24 2.37 16.51
CA ARG A 26 8.26 2.08 17.95
C ARG A 26 8.53 0.60 18.22
N ILE A 27 7.86 -0.30 17.51
CA ILE A 27 8.01 -1.76 17.64
C ILE A 27 9.46 -2.16 17.38
N TRP A 28 10.06 -1.59 16.33
CA TRP A 28 11.42 -1.92 15.90
C TRP A 28 12.48 -0.93 16.35
N ARG A 29 12.13 0.02 17.23
CA ARG A 29 13.04 1.00 17.84
C ARG A 29 13.96 1.68 16.81
N TRP A 30 13.44 2.17 15.69
CA TRP A 30 14.26 2.72 14.60
C TRP A 30 15.30 3.75 15.07
N SER A 31 14.96 4.59 16.05
CA SER A 31 15.86 5.60 16.60
C SER A 31 17.11 5.02 17.27
N SER A 32 17.12 3.76 17.74
CA SER A 32 18.33 3.15 18.32
C SER A 32 19.40 2.82 17.29
N TYR A 33 19.06 2.86 16.00
CA TYR A 33 19.99 2.65 14.89
C TYR A 33 20.51 3.95 14.27
N ILE A 34 20.10 5.11 14.82
CA ILE A 34 20.47 6.44 14.33
C ILE A 34 21.35 7.11 15.39
N ASP A 35 22.33 7.90 14.98
CA ASP A 35 23.16 8.68 15.90
C ASP A 35 22.25 9.54 16.83
N PRO A 36 22.42 9.47 18.17
CA PRO A 36 21.60 10.24 19.11
C PRO A 36 21.62 11.76 18.90
N LYS A 37 22.66 12.30 18.26
CA LYS A 37 22.79 13.73 17.93
C LYS A 37 22.04 14.11 16.65
N ALA A 38 21.65 13.15 15.81
CA ALA A 38 20.95 13.38 14.54
C ALA A 38 19.42 13.52 14.74
N THR A 39 19.01 14.43 15.63
CA THR A 39 17.61 14.60 16.05
C THR A 39 16.68 15.00 14.89
N GLU A 40 17.15 15.83 13.97
CA GLU A 40 16.38 16.24 12.78
C GLU A 40 16.11 15.08 11.83
N LEU A 41 17.07 14.15 11.67
CA LEU A 41 16.88 12.95 10.85
C LEU A 41 15.80 12.05 11.46
N VAL A 42 15.81 11.85 12.78
CA VAL A 42 14.77 11.08 13.48
C VAL A 42 13.39 11.72 13.28
N ARG A 43 13.28 13.05 13.44
CA ARG A 43 12.03 13.79 13.23
C ARG A 43 11.54 13.67 11.78
N ALA A 44 12.42 13.81 10.80
CA ALA A 44 12.09 13.69 9.38
C ALA A 44 11.57 12.29 9.03
N ILE A 45 12.25 11.22 9.50
CA ILE A 45 11.81 9.83 9.28
C ILE A 45 10.44 9.57 9.92
N GLN A 46 10.21 10.07 11.14
CA GLN A 46 8.92 9.94 11.82
C GLN A 46 7.80 10.65 11.05
N ALA A 47 8.04 11.88 10.60
CA ALA A 47 7.06 12.66 9.83
C ALA A 47 6.72 11.96 8.50
N ILE A 48 7.74 11.53 7.74
CA ILE A 48 7.55 10.80 6.48
C ILE A 48 6.76 9.52 6.72
N ASN A 49 7.07 8.77 7.78
CA ASN A 49 6.34 7.56 8.10
C ASN A 49 4.86 7.83 8.44
N ILE A 50 4.55 8.91 9.17
CA ILE A 50 3.16 9.33 9.45
C ILE A 50 2.43 9.68 8.15
N PHE A 51 3.02 10.52 7.29
CA PHE A 51 2.41 10.90 6.01
C PHE A 51 2.18 9.70 5.11
N PHE A 52 3.19 8.83 4.98
CA PHE A 52 3.08 7.60 4.20
C PHE A 52 1.98 6.68 4.74
N SER A 53 1.93 6.48 6.06
CA SER A 53 0.90 5.67 6.74
C SER A 53 -0.50 6.19 6.44
N LEU A 54 -0.71 7.51 6.59
CA LEU A 54 -1.97 8.17 6.30
C LEU A 54 -2.34 8.04 4.81
N SER A 55 -1.38 8.26 3.90
CA SER A 55 -1.61 8.11 2.46
C SER A 55 -2.06 6.69 2.09
N LEU A 56 -1.47 5.64 2.67
CA LEU A 56 -1.92 4.27 2.43
C LEU A 56 -3.37 4.05 2.89
N VAL A 57 -3.73 4.52 4.09
CA VAL A 57 -5.10 4.43 4.59
C VAL A 57 -6.06 5.16 3.66
N LEU A 58 -5.76 6.41 3.29
CA LEU A 58 -6.62 7.22 2.43
C LEU A 58 -6.75 6.62 1.03
N ILE A 59 -5.67 6.12 0.41
CA ILE A 59 -5.72 5.46 -0.90
C ILE A 59 -6.58 4.20 -0.85
N GLY A 60 -6.48 3.40 0.21
CA GLY A 60 -7.33 2.22 0.38
C GLY A 60 -8.80 2.60 0.56
N LEU A 61 -9.10 3.62 1.38
CA LEU A 61 -10.46 4.12 1.56
C LEU A 61 -11.04 4.69 0.25
N MET A 62 -10.26 5.46 -0.51
CA MET A 62 -10.66 5.99 -1.82
C MET A 62 -11.04 4.87 -2.78
N ASN A 63 -10.23 3.82 -2.88
CA ASN A 63 -10.53 2.66 -3.72
C ASN A 63 -11.85 1.97 -3.31
N ILE A 64 -12.09 1.79 -2.01
CA ILE A 64 -13.33 1.19 -1.50
C ILE A 64 -14.53 2.09 -1.83
N ILE A 65 -14.43 3.39 -1.55
CA ILE A 65 -15.52 4.34 -1.83
C ILE A 65 -15.84 4.35 -3.32
N LEU A 66 -14.83 4.45 -4.19
CA LEU A 66 -15.04 4.54 -5.64
C LEU A 66 -15.63 3.25 -6.23
N ILE A 67 -15.25 2.07 -5.73
CA ILE A 67 -15.74 0.81 -6.31
C ILE A 67 -17.16 0.43 -5.83
N TRP A 68 -17.61 1.01 -4.72
CA TRP A 68 -18.94 0.78 -4.14
C TRP A 68 -19.92 1.94 -4.34
N SER A 69 -19.45 3.11 -4.76
CA SER A 69 -20.29 4.27 -5.06
C SER A 69 -20.96 4.15 -6.43
N SER A 70 -22.26 4.37 -6.50
CA SER A 70 -23.03 4.46 -7.75
C SER A 70 -22.64 5.65 -8.63
N GLU A 71 -22.05 6.68 -8.02
CA GLU A 71 -21.72 7.96 -8.68
C GLU A 71 -20.30 7.96 -9.27
N SER A 72 -19.55 6.88 -9.09
CA SER A 72 -18.15 6.82 -9.52
C SER A 72 -18.04 6.54 -11.00
N ASN A 73 -17.32 7.42 -11.71
CA ASN A 73 -17.04 7.20 -13.12
C ASN A 73 -15.84 6.26 -13.32
N ARG A 74 -15.84 5.57 -14.46
CA ARG A 74 -14.80 4.61 -14.85
C ARG A 74 -13.40 5.21 -14.83
N PHE A 75 -13.24 6.45 -15.29
CA PHE A 75 -11.93 7.10 -15.38
C PHE A 75 -11.30 7.32 -14.00
N SER A 76 -12.08 7.79 -13.02
CA SER A 76 -11.63 7.94 -11.63
C SER A 76 -11.18 6.61 -11.02
N ILE A 77 -11.93 5.53 -11.27
CA ILE A 77 -11.56 4.18 -10.81
C ILE A 77 -10.24 3.74 -11.44
N LEU A 78 -10.08 3.91 -12.76
CA LEU A 78 -8.85 3.56 -13.47
C LEU A 78 -7.63 4.33 -12.94
N ILE A 79 -7.77 5.64 -12.68
CA ILE A 79 -6.68 6.46 -12.11
C ILE A 79 -6.27 5.92 -10.74
N VAL A 80 -7.22 5.76 -9.82
CA VAL A 80 -6.88 5.40 -8.44
C VAL A 80 -6.30 3.99 -8.38
N LEU A 81 -6.84 3.04 -9.14
CA LEU A 81 -6.25 1.70 -9.29
C LEU A 81 -4.82 1.76 -9.86
N SER A 82 -4.58 2.59 -10.87
CA SER A 82 -3.25 2.76 -11.47
C SER A 82 -2.24 3.32 -10.46
N VAL A 83 -2.63 4.34 -9.69
CA VAL A 83 -1.82 4.90 -8.61
C VAL A 83 -1.48 3.83 -7.57
N SER A 84 -2.46 3.03 -7.15
CA SER A 84 -2.24 1.92 -6.22
C SER A 84 -1.28 0.88 -6.77
N ILE A 85 -1.38 0.52 -8.05
CA ILE A 85 -0.46 -0.43 -8.69
C ILE A 85 0.96 0.13 -8.71
N VAL A 86 1.16 1.39 -9.14
CA VAL A 86 2.49 2.02 -9.18
C VAL A 86 3.13 1.99 -7.80
N LEU A 87 2.36 2.31 -6.75
CA LEU A 87 2.84 2.27 -5.36
C LEU A 87 3.27 0.86 -4.96
N TRP A 88 2.44 -0.16 -5.18
CA TRP A 88 2.71 -1.53 -4.72
C TRP A 88 3.76 -2.25 -5.56
N VAL A 89 3.85 -1.95 -6.86
CA VAL A 89 4.94 -2.43 -7.73
C VAL A 89 6.26 -1.81 -7.29
N THR A 90 6.32 -0.48 -7.09
CA THR A 90 7.51 0.19 -6.58
C THR A 90 7.94 -0.42 -5.25
N ARG A 91 6.99 -0.66 -4.34
CA ARG A 91 7.26 -1.27 -3.04
C ARG A 91 7.81 -2.70 -3.16
N SER A 92 7.29 -3.48 -4.10
CA SER A 92 7.76 -4.85 -4.39
C SER A 92 9.18 -4.84 -4.95
N LEU A 93 9.46 -3.95 -5.92
CA LEU A 93 10.80 -3.78 -6.50
C LEU A 93 11.82 -3.39 -5.44
N LEU A 94 11.48 -2.43 -4.57
CA LEU A 94 12.34 -2.03 -3.45
C LEU A 94 12.57 -3.17 -2.47
N GLN A 95 11.57 -4.03 -2.21
CA GLN A 95 11.73 -5.20 -1.34
C GLN A 95 12.64 -6.27 -1.97
N ILE A 96 12.70 -6.37 -3.30
CA ILE A 96 13.60 -7.27 -4.02
C ILE A 96 15.04 -6.72 -3.98
N ALA A 97 15.23 -5.45 -4.32
CA ALA A 97 16.53 -4.81 -4.38
C ALA A 97 17.15 -4.57 -2.99
N TYR A 98 16.33 -4.15 -2.03
CA TYR A 98 16.73 -3.79 -0.66
C TYR A 98 15.80 -4.48 0.35
N PRO A 99 15.99 -5.79 0.59
CA PRO A 99 15.08 -6.58 1.40
C PRO A 99 15.02 -6.11 2.85
N GLN A 100 13.86 -5.64 3.27
CA GLN A 100 13.59 -5.34 4.66
C GLN A 100 13.18 -6.60 5.43
N GLY A 101 13.30 -6.56 6.76
CA GLY A 101 12.97 -7.70 7.62
C GLY A 101 13.98 -8.85 7.52
N SER A 102 15.21 -8.58 7.06
CA SER A 102 16.27 -9.58 6.88
C SER A 102 16.65 -10.34 8.16
N ILE A 103 16.35 -9.77 9.34
CA ILE A 103 16.52 -10.41 10.65
C ILE A 103 15.66 -11.68 10.78
N ASN A 104 14.52 -11.76 10.07
CA ASN A 104 13.64 -12.92 10.08
C ASN A 104 13.22 -13.30 8.64
N PRO A 105 13.64 -14.47 8.12
CA PRO A 105 13.28 -14.91 6.77
C PRO A 105 11.77 -14.92 6.49
N PHE A 106 10.95 -15.32 7.47
CA PHE A 106 9.49 -15.30 7.34
C PHE A 106 8.96 -13.89 7.15
N LEU A 107 9.54 -12.89 7.85
CA LEU A 107 9.16 -11.49 7.67
C LEU A 107 9.59 -10.98 6.30
N ARG A 108 10.81 -11.29 5.86
CA ARG A 108 11.33 -10.87 4.55
C ARG A 108 10.47 -11.38 3.39
N TYR A 109 10.22 -12.69 3.35
CA TYR A 109 9.46 -13.32 2.26
C TYR A 109 7.96 -13.06 2.41
N GLY A 110 7.44 -13.03 3.64
CA GLY A 110 6.05 -12.69 3.92
C GLY A 110 5.70 -11.28 3.44
N MET A 111 6.56 -10.29 3.70
CA MET A 111 6.39 -8.93 3.16
C MET A 111 6.37 -8.92 1.63
N LEU A 112 7.36 -9.55 0.98
CA LEU A 112 7.41 -9.58 -0.48
C LEU A 112 6.17 -10.25 -1.10
N LEU A 113 5.77 -11.41 -0.57
CA LEU A 113 4.57 -12.12 -1.01
C LEU A 113 3.33 -11.23 -0.88
N THR A 114 3.21 -10.54 0.26
CA THR A 114 2.08 -9.66 0.52
C THR A 114 2.05 -8.48 -0.45
N PHE A 115 3.21 -7.85 -0.73
CA PHE A 115 3.29 -6.72 -1.67
C PHE A 115 2.92 -7.13 -3.09
N LEU A 116 3.43 -8.28 -3.54
CA LEU A 116 3.08 -8.85 -4.83
C LEU A 116 1.60 -9.20 -4.91
N LEU A 117 1.03 -9.80 -3.87
CA LEU A 117 -0.39 -10.13 -3.82
C LEU A 117 -1.26 -8.87 -3.94
N VAL A 118 -0.98 -7.80 -3.18
CA VAL A 118 -1.73 -6.55 -3.28
C VAL A 118 -1.61 -5.92 -4.68
N ALA A 119 -0.40 -5.90 -5.25
CA ALA A 119 -0.17 -5.41 -6.61
C ALA A 119 -0.99 -6.21 -7.65
N LEU A 120 -1.01 -7.54 -7.55
CA LEU A 120 -1.74 -8.42 -8.46
C LEU A 120 -3.25 -8.27 -8.33
N LEU A 121 -3.78 -8.08 -7.11
CA LEU A 121 -5.21 -7.86 -6.89
C LEU A 121 -5.66 -6.53 -7.51
N TYR A 122 -4.91 -5.44 -7.30
CA TYR A 122 -5.20 -4.17 -7.96
C TYR A 122 -5.03 -4.24 -9.47
N LEU A 123 -3.99 -4.92 -9.97
CA LEU A 123 -3.78 -5.11 -11.42
C LEU A 123 -4.91 -5.90 -12.06
N GLY A 124 -5.34 -7.01 -11.44
CA GLY A 124 -6.48 -7.79 -11.90
C GLY A 124 -7.76 -6.94 -11.94
N SER A 125 -7.99 -6.13 -10.90
CA SER A 125 -9.11 -5.19 -10.89
C SER A 125 -9.01 -4.15 -12.02
N LEU A 126 -7.85 -3.53 -12.22
CA LEU A 126 -7.61 -2.54 -13.28
C LEU A 126 -7.88 -3.14 -14.66
N VAL A 127 -7.31 -4.31 -14.96
CA VAL A 127 -7.48 -4.99 -16.25
C VAL A 127 -8.96 -5.28 -16.50
N LEU A 128 -9.71 -5.72 -15.49
CA LEU A 128 -11.14 -5.98 -15.62
C LEU A 128 -11.95 -4.68 -15.83
N VAL A 129 -11.62 -3.58 -15.16
CA VAL A 129 -12.28 -2.27 -15.40
C VAL A 129 -11.91 -1.70 -16.77
N ALA A 130 -10.69 -1.93 -17.24
CA ALA A 130 -10.22 -1.50 -18.55
C ALA A 130 -10.81 -2.34 -19.70
N ALA A 131 -11.06 -3.63 -19.48
CA ALA A 131 -11.68 -4.50 -20.48
C ALA A 131 -13.21 -4.34 -20.54
N ASN A 132 -13.87 -4.08 -19.41
CA ASN A 132 -15.32 -3.91 -19.37
C ASN A 132 -15.72 -2.47 -19.68
N ASN A 133 -16.49 -2.28 -20.76
CA ASN A 133 -17.08 -0.97 -21.10
C ASN A 133 -18.31 -0.62 -20.25
N VAL A 134 -18.80 -1.56 -19.43
CA VAL A 134 -19.96 -1.37 -18.56
C VAL A 134 -19.48 -0.94 -17.18
N ILE A 135 -19.97 0.21 -16.74
CA ILE A 135 -19.72 0.80 -15.42
C ILE A 135 -20.37 -0.13 -14.36
N LEU A 136 -19.65 -0.35 -13.25
CA LEU A 136 -20.07 -1.17 -12.10
C LEU A 136 -21.29 -0.62 -11.37
#